data_AF-A0A954VVH9-F1
#
_entry.id   AF-A0A954VVH9-F1
#
_cell.length_a   1.000
_cell.length_b   1.000
_cell.length_c   1.000
_cell.angle_alpha   90.00
_cell.angle_beta   90.00
_cell.angle_gamma   90.00
#
_symmetry.space_group_name_H-M   'P 1'
#
loop_
_entity.id
_entity.type
_entity.pdbx_description
1 polymer ?
#
loop_
_entity_poly.entity_id
_entity_poly.type
_entity_poly.pdbx_seq_one_letter_code
_entity_poly.pdbx_strand_id
1 'polypeptide(L)'
;MVIHRIEIYIDQVIRHSRRHGAAADVLRDELRDHLMAAVEHWMLAGATQDDAALRAVYDHGDAQRVGSRLRERTRFVDVAFTGTARGVIAIGPRAIGVVAV
;
A
#
# COMPACT_ATOMS: atom_id res chain seq x y z
N MET A 1 3.95 7.12 17.42
CA MET A 1 4.17 8.09 16.32
C MET A 1 4.08 7.45 14.94
N VAL A 2 4.54 6.21 14.77
CA VAL A 2 4.47 5.38 13.54
C VAL A 2 3.11 5.41 12.83
N ILE A 3 2.04 5.06 13.54
CA ILE A 3 0.67 4.99 12.99
C ILE A 3 0.27 6.35 12.39
N HIS A 4 0.66 7.45 13.02
CA HIS A 4 0.31 8.79 12.54
C HIS A 4 0.91 9.10 11.16
N ARG A 5 2.13 8.63 10.86
CA ARG A 5 2.76 8.86 9.54
C ARG A 5 2.07 8.07 8.43
N ILE A 6 1.71 6.83 8.72
CA ILE A 6 1.00 5.95 7.78
C ILE A 6 -0.37 6.53 7.46
N GLU A 7 -1.13 6.98 8.47
CA GLU A 7 -2.44 7.60 8.25
C GLU A 7 -2.35 8.89 7.42
N ILE A 8 -1.35 9.75 7.67
CA ILE A 8 -1.12 10.95 6.84
C ILE A 8 -0.89 10.57 5.37
N TYR A 9 -0.08 9.54 5.14
CA TYR A 9 0.19 9.05 3.79
C TYR A 9 -1.08 8.51 3.12
N ILE A 10 -1.85 7.68 3.83
CA ILE A 10 -3.11 7.11 3.33
C ILE A 10 -4.10 8.22 2.98
N ASP A 11 -4.24 9.25 3.83
CA ASP A 11 -5.11 10.40 3.56
C ASP A 11 -4.69 11.15 2.28
N GLN A 12 -3.39 11.27 2.02
CA GLN A 12 -2.88 11.85 0.77
C GLN A 12 -3.23 10.97 -0.43
N VAL A 13 -3.01 9.65 -0.34
CA VAL A 13 -3.34 8.70 -1.42
C VAL A 13 -4.83 8.76 -1.75
N ILE A 14 -5.70 8.73 -0.73
CA ILE A 14 -7.15 8.82 -0.90
C ILE A 14 -7.54 10.14 -1.57
N ARG A 15 -6.99 11.27 -1.09
CA ARG A 15 -7.21 12.59 -1.70
C ARG A 15 -6.85 12.60 -3.19
N HIS A 16 -5.73 11.99 -3.56
CA HIS A 16 -5.29 11.91 -4.95
C HIS A 16 -6.09 10.90 -5.77
N SER A 17 -6.66 9.86 -5.15
CA SER A 17 -7.52 8.85 -5.79
C SER A 17 -8.89 9.34 -6.22
N ARG A 18 -9.37 10.47 -5.65
CA ARG A 18 -10.73 10.99 -5.87
C ARG A 18 -11.84 9.99 -5.51
N ARG A 19 -11.55 9.01 -4.66
CA ARG A 19 -12.58 8.15 -4.04
C ARG A 19 -13.21 8.87 -2.86
N HIS A 20 -14.50 8.62 -2.64
CA HIS A 20 -15.30 9.27 -1.61
C HIS A 20 -16.28 8.27 -0.97
N GLY A 21 -16.75 8.60 0.24
CA GLY A 21 -17.69 7.76 1.00
C GLY A 21 -17.13 6.35 1.24
N ALA A 22 -18.02 5.35 1.16
CA ALA A 22 -17.66 3.95 1.42
C ALA A 22 -16.46 3.44 0.58
N ALA A 23 -16.28 3.93 -0.65
CA ALA A 23 -15.14 3.53 -1.49
C ALA A 23 -13.80 4.11 -1.00
N ALA A 24 -13.82 5.26 -0.33
CA ALA A 24 -12.64 5.82 0.33
C ALA A 24 -12.33 5.07 1.63
N ASP A 25 -13.35 4.66 2.38
CA ASP A 25 -13.18 3.93 3.63
C ASP A 25 -12.62 2.52 3.39
N VAL A 26 -13.15 1.80 2.40
CA VAL A 26 -12.61 0.50 1.96
C VAL A 26 -11.15 0.64 1.53
N LEU A 27 -10.83 1.66 0.71
CA LEU A 27 -9.46 1.90 0.27
C LEU A 27 -8.53 2.26 1.45
N ARG A 28 -9.04 2.98 2.46
CA ARG A 28 -8.28 3.30 3.67
C ARG A 28 -7.88 2.04 4.42
N ASP A 29 -8.82 1.13 4.63
CA ASP A 29 -8.57 -0.11 5.36
C ASP A 29 -7.62 -1.03 4.57
N GLU A 30 -7.82 -1.18 3.26
CA GLU A 30 -6.91 -1.93 2.38
C GLU A 30 -5.46 -1.38 2.42
N LEU A 31 -5.30 -0.06 2.33
CA LEU A 31 -3.98 0.58 2.40
C LEU A 31 -3.36 0.45 3.78
N ARG A 32 -4.16 0.55 4.85
CA ARG A 32 -3.67 0.38 6.23
C ARG A 32 -3.13 -1.03 6.43
N ASP A 33 -3.90 -2.04 6.06
CA ASP A 33 -3.50 -3.44 6.21
C ASP A 33 -2.22 -3.73 5.42
N HIS A 34 -2.14 -3.25 4.17
CA HIS A 34 -0.97 -3.42 3.32
C HIS A 34 0.29 -2.74 3.89
N LEU A 35 0.18 -1.48 4.33
CA LEU A 35 1.31 -0.73 4.87
C LEU A 35 1.75 -1.30 6.23
N MET A 36 0.84 -1.79 7.05
CA MET A 36 1.17 -2.44 8.32
C MET A 36 1.89 -3.78 8.11
N ALA A 37 1.47 -4.57 7.12
CA ALA A 37 2.19 -5.78 6.74
C ALA A 37 3.62 -5.47 6.23
N ALA A 38 3.79 -4.39 5.47
CA ALA A 38 5.11 -3.91 5.04
C ALA A 38 5.98 -3.43 6.23
N VAL A 39 5.39 -2.76 7.21
CA VAL A 39 6.09 -2.38 8.45
C VAL A 39 6.56 -3.62 9.21
N GLU A 40 5.69 -4.61 9.38
CA GLU A 40 6.04 -5.86 10.05
C GLU A 40 7.19 -6.58 9.33
N HIS A 41 7.14 -6.65 8.00
CA HIS A 41 8.23 -7.19 7.20
C HIS A 41 9.57 -6.49 7.47
N TRP A 42 9.58 -5.16 7.48
CA TRP A 42 10.80 -4.39 7.74
C TRP A 42 11.29 -4.51 9.19
N MET A 43 10.37 -4.64 10.15
CA MET A 43 10.72 -4.91 11.55
C MET A 43 11.36 -6.29 11.70
N LEU A 44 10.82 -7.32 11.02
CA LEU A 44 11.42 -8.65 10.99
C LEU A 44 12.81 -8.66 10.31
N ALA A 45 13.02 -7.76 9.35
CA ALA A 45 14.33 -7.51 8.74
C ALA A 45 15.30 -6.72 9.65
N GLY A 46 14.89 -6.37 10.87
CA GLY A 46 15.72 -5.71 11.88
C GLY A 46 15.64 -4.17 11.88
N ALA A 47 14.72 -3.57 11.12
CA ALA A 47 14.50 -2.13 11.17
C ALA A 47 13.80 -1.73 12.48
N THR A 48 14.07 -0.51 12.96
CA THR A 48 13.28 0.07 14.05
C THR A 48 11.85 0.32 13.58
N GLN A 49 10.90 0.44 14.51
CA GLN A 49 9.49 0.64 14.14
C GLN A 49 9.27 1.93 13.32
N ASP A 50 10.01 3.00 13.64
CA ASP A 50 9.94 4.27 12.90
C ASP A 50 10.60 4.17 11.51
N ASP A 51 11.75 3.49 11.41
CA ASP A 51 12.41 3.27 10.12
C ASP A 51 11.60 2.35 9.22
N ALA A 52 10.99 1.30 9.77
CA ALA A 52 10.11 0.38 9.07
C ALA A 52 8.90 1.12 8.49
N ALA A 53 8.31 2.06 9.23
CA ALA A 53 7.21 2.90 8.76
C ALA A 53 7.63 3.83 7.61
N LEU A 54 8.81 4.45 7.72
CA LEU A 54 9.36 5.28 6.65
C LEU A 54 9.65 4.45 5.40
N ARG A 55 10.23 3.25 5.59
CA ARG A 55 10.57 2.31 4.51
C ARG A 55 9.30 1.81 3.80
N ALA A 56 8.29 1.41 4.56
CA ALA A 56 6.99 0.98 4.02
C ALA A 56 6.34 2.06 3.14
N VAL A 57 6.31 3.32 3.62
CA VAL A 57 5.78 4.45 2.82
C VAL A 57 6.67 4.74 1.60
N TYR A 58 7.99 4.72 1.77
CA TYR A 58 8.95 4.98 0.70
C TYR A 58 8.85 3.95 -0.43
N ASP A 59 8.76 2.67 -0.08
CA ASP A 59 8.68 1.56 -1.03
C ASP A 59 7.32 1.54 -1.74
N HIS A 60 6.25 1.92 -1.05
CA HIS A 60 4.93 2.07 -1.67
C HIS A 60 4.89 3.24 -2.67
N GLY A 61 5.69 4.28 -2.43
CA GLY A 61 5.97 5.36 -3.37
C GLY A 61 5.13 6.62 -3.16
N ASP A 62 5.34 7.62 -4.01
CA ASP A 62 4.71 8.94 -3.89
C ASP A 62 3.17 8.88 -3.89
N ALA A 63 2.54 9.55 -2.92
CA ALA A 63 1.09 9.49 -2.70
C ALA A 63 0.28 10.03 -3.89
N GLN A 64 0.79 11.05 -4.59
CA GLN A 64 0.13 11.59 -5.79
C GLN A 64 0.19 10.57 -6.93
N ARG A 65 1.34 9.94 -7.15
CA ARG A 65 1.49 8.90 -8.17
C ARG A 65 0.62 7.68 -7.88
N VAL A 66 0.65 7.17 -6.66
CA VAL A 66 -0.18 6.03 -6.24
C VAL A 66 -1.66 6.37 -6.33
N GLY A 67 -2.10 7.47 -5.70
CA GLY A 67 -3.50 7.88 -5.72
C GLY A 67 -4.01 8.14 -7.13
N SER A 68 -3.24 8.80 -8.00
CA SER A 68 -3.66 9.05 -9.39
C SER A 68 -3.92 7.78 -10.20
N ARG A 69 -3.21 6.68 -9.91
CA ARG A 69 -3.40 5.36 -10.56
C ARG A 69 -4.64 4.63 -10.06
N LEU A 70 -5.08 4.93 -8.84
CA LEU A 70 -6.30 4.36 -8.23
C LEU A 70 -7.60 5.04 -8.70
N ARG A 71 -7.49 6.07 -9.57
CA ARG A 71 -8.65 6.72 -10.18
C ARG A 71 -9.35 5.77 -11.15
N GLU A 72 -10.67 5.70 -11.04
CA GLU A 72 -11.58 4.77 -11.76
C GLU A 72 -11.44 4.76 -13.31
N ARG A 73 -10.70 5.70 -13.91
CA ARG A 73 -10.49 5.78 -15.37
C ARG A 73 -9.31 4.97 -15.90
N THR A 74 -8.44 4.44 -15.06
CA THR A 74 -7.39 3.52 -15.49
C THR A 74 -7.80 2.08 -15.19
N ARG A 75 -8.54 1.45 -16.12
CA ARG A 75 -8.56 -0.02 -16.20
C ARG A 75 -7.19 -0.50 -16.69
N PHE A 76 -6.16 -0.43 -15.86
CA PHE A 76 -4.92 -1.12 -16.16
C PHE A 76 -4.32 -1.62 -14.86
N VAL A 77 -4.51 -2.93 -14.65
CA VAL A 77 -3.57 -3.88 -14.04
C VAL A 77 -3.03 -3.46 -12.68
N ASP A 78 -3.34 -4.29 -11.67
CA ASP A 78 -2.72 -4.29 -10.34
C ASP A 78 -1.30 -3.76 -10.39
N VAL A 79 -1.14 -2.55 -9.85
CA VAL A 79 0.07 -1.77 -10.01
C VAL A 79 1.07 -2.22 -8.96
N ALA A 80 1.58 -3.44 -9.12
CA ALA A 80 2.79 -3.91 -8.48
C ALA A 80 3.96 -3.08 -9.06
N PHE A 81 4.34 -2.01 -8.35
CA PHE A 81 5.55 -1.27 -8.69
C PHE A 81 6.73 -1.88 -7.97
N THR A 82 7.49 -2.60 -8.79
CA THR A 82 8.82 -3.14 -8.60
C THR A 82 9.72 -2.18 -7.82
N GLY A 83 10.13 -2.61 -6.63
CA GLY A 83 11.17 -1.99 -5.83
C GLY A 83 11.73 -3.03 -4.86
N THR A 84 12.73 -3.79 -5.33
CA THR A 84 13.58 -4.73 -4.57
C THR A 84 12.97 -6.07 -4.10
N ALA A 85 13.23 -7.10 -4.92
CA ALA A 85 13.51 -8.51 -4.60
C ALA A 85 12.51 -9.37 -3.79
N ARG A 86 11.98 -10.39 -4.50
CA ARG A 86 11.41 -11.68 -4.03
C ARG A 86 10.05 -11.66 -3.35
N GLY A 87 9.02 -12.02 -4.14
CA GLY A 87 7.70 -12.45 -3.64
C GLY A 87 6.58 -11.55 -4.12
N VAL A 88 5.74 -12.07 -5.01
CA VAL A 88 4.56 -11.36 -5.52
C VAL A 88 3.35 -11.82 -4.70
N ILE A 89 2.62 -10.88 -4.08
CA ILE A 89 1.29 -11.15 -3.51
C ILE A 89 0.30 -10.24 -4.24
N ALA A 90 -0.60 -10.86 -5.00
CA ALA A 90 -1.74 -10.19 -5.61
C ALA A 90 -2.97 -10.41 -4.72
N ILE A 91 -3.65 -9.34 -4.31
CA ILE A 91 -4.93 -9.43 -3.61
C ILE A 91 -5.97 -8.70 -4.45
N GLY A 92 -6.73 -9.47 -5.21
CA GLY A 92 -7.94 -9.04 -5.89
C GLY A 92 -9.06 -10.06 -5.69
N PRO A 93 -10.35 -9.72 -5.91
CA PRO A 93 -11.52 -10.51 -5.48
C PRO A 93 -11.74 -11.85 -6.22
N ARG A 94 -10.73 -12.32 -6.98
CA ARG A 94 -10.64 -13.67 -7.54
C ARG A 94 -9.26 -14.27 -7.24
N ALA A 95 -8.85 -14.28 -5.98
CA ALA A 95 -7.62 -14.93 -5.57
C ALA A 95 -7.73 -16.46 -5.73
N ILE A 96 -7.47 -16.95 -6.95
CA ILE A 96 -7.05 -18.33 -7.19
C ILE A 96 -5.58 -18.38 -6.77
N GLY A 97 -5.32 -19.13 -5.70
CA GLY A 97 -4.00 -19.22 -5.07
C GLY A 97 -2.91 -19.64 -6.03
N VAL A 98 -1.70 -19.15 -5.79
CA VAL A 98 -0.48 -19.71 -6.38
C VAL A 98 0.57 -19.85 -5.28
N VAL A 99 1.01 -21.11 -5.15
CA VAL A 99 2.08 -21.63 -4.32
C VAL A 99 3.41 -21.03 -4.76
N ALA A 100 4.23 -20.58 -3.80
CA ALA A 100 5.61 -20.20 -4.05
C ALA A 100 6.46 -21.45 -4.37
N VAL A 101 7.25 -21.39 -5.45
CA VAL A 101 8.40 -22.27 -5.69
C VAL A 101 9.67 -21.49 -5.39
#